data_AF-A0A6L7IHX8-F1
#
_entry.id   AF-A0A6L7IHX8-F1
#
_cell.length_a   1.000
_cell.length_b   1.000
_cell.length_c   1.000
_cell.angle_alpha   90.00
_cell.angle_beta   90.00
_cell.angle_gamma   90.00
#
_symmetry.space_group_name_H-M   'P 1'
#
loop_
_entity.id
_entity.type
_entity.pdbx_description
1 polymer ?
#
loop_
_entity_poly.entity_id
_entity_poly.type
_entity_poly.pdbx_seq_one_letter_code
_entity_poly.pdbx_strand_id
1 'polypeptide(L)' 'MKKNTPINLSTDTQSENEKSNHVFQKISFEKSKKILNDHNLNLTENEIKEVMEFIHKLAELTIKEFILK' A
#
# COMPACT_ATOMS: atom_id res chain seq x y z
N MET A 1 -0.95 18.03 -28.02
CA MET A 1 -0.79 16.58 -27.82
C MET A 1 0.03 16.36 -26.55
N LYS A 2 -0.57 15.84 -25.48
CA LYS A 2 0.14 15.58 -24.22
C LYS A 2 1.05 14.37 -24.42
N LYS A 3 2.36 14.55 -24.19
CA LYS A 3 3.34 13.47 -24.28
C LYS A 3 3.24 12.66 -22.98
N ASN A 4 2.79 11.41 -23.07
CA ASN A 4 2.79 10.50 -21.93
C ASN A 4 4.21 9.95 -21.77
N THR A 5 4.93 10.47 -20.79
CA THR A 5 6.23 9.94 -20.39
C THR A 5 6.00 8.64 -19.60
N PRO A 6 6.59 7.50 -19.98
CA PRO A 6 6.49 6.29 -19.18
C PRO A 6 7.22 6.50 -17.85
N ILE A 7 6.55 6.14 -16.75
CA ILE A 7 7.13 6.14 -15.40
C ILE A 7 8.11 4.96 -15.38
N ASN A 8 9.41 5.26 -15.47
CA ASN A 8 10.48 4.27 -15.38
C ASN A 8 10.76 4.01 -13.90
N LEU A 9 10.21 2.93 -13.35
CA LEU A 9 10.54 2.45 -12.02
C LEU A 9 11.82 1.60 -12.14
N SER A 10 12.97 2.22 -11.90
CA SER A 10 14.25 1.53 -11.85
C SER A 10 14.23 0.48 -10.73
N THR A 11 14.04 -0.78 -11.09
CA THR A 11 14.24 -1.94 -10.22
C THR A 11 15.71 -2.35 -10.30
N ASP A 12 16.54 -1.78 -9.44
CA ASP A 12 17.86 -2.32 -9.20
C ASP A 12 17.71 -3.73 -8.61
N THR A 13 18.18 -4.69 -9.40
CA THR A 13 18.04 -6.13 -9.17
C THR A 13 19.25 -6.62 -8.40
N GLN A 14 19.07 -7.36 -7.30
CA GLN A 14 19.96 -8.47 -6.97
C GLN A 14 19.39 -9.38 -5.86
N SER A 15 19.60 -10.68 -6.09
CA SER A 15 19.45 -11.84 -5.21
C SER A 15 18.16 -12.65 -5.35
N GLU A 16 18.42 -13.90 -5.74
CA GLU A 16 17.51 -14.97 -6.14
C GLU A 16 16.54 -15.38 -5.03
N ASN A 17 15.38 -15.88 -5.47
CA ASN A 17 14.47 -16.76 -4.71
C ASN A 17 13.43 -16.10 -3.79
N GLU A 18 12.74 -15.06 -4.24
CA GLU A 18 11.47 -14.66 -3.61
C GLU A 18 10.32 -15.06 -4.52
N LYS A 19 9.65 -16.18 -4.22
CA LYS A 19 8.21 -16.28 -4.49
C LYS A 19 7.62 -15.04 -3.83
N SER A 20 7.31 -14.04 -4.64
CA SER A 20 6.74 -12.79 -4.20
C SER A 20 5.35 -13.10 -3.63
N ASN A 21 5.33 -13.49 -2.36
CA ASN A 21 4.17 -13.45 -1.51
C ASN A 21 3.83 -11.96 -1.41
N HIS A 22 3.12 -11.44 -2.41
CA HIS A 22 2.48 -10.12 -2.41
C HIS A 22 1.36 -10.13 -1.37
N VAL A 23 1.73 -10.35 -0.12
CA VAL A 23 0.86 -10.27 1.04
C VAL A 23 0.76 -8.79 1.36
N PHE A 24 -0.46 -8.33 1.65
CA PHE A 24 -0.68 -7.00 2.18
C PHE A 24 0.25 -6.76 3.38
N GLN A 25 1.20 -5.84 3.24
CA GLN A 25 2.11 -5.47 4.31
C GLN A 25 1.46 -4.40 5.18
N LYS A 26 1.45 -4.61 6.50
CA LYS A 26 1.07 -3.55 7.44
C LYS A 26 2.04 -2.37 7.30
N ILE A 27 1.49 -1.17 7.26
CA ILE A 27 2.27 0.06 7.21
C ILE A 27 2.11 0.83 8.54
N SER A 28 3.14 1.59 8.91
CA SER A 28 3.11 2.41 10.12
C SER A 28 2.19 3.62 9.94
N PHE A 29 1.73 4.18 11.07
CA PHE A 29 0.91 5.39 11.06
C PHE A 29 1.58 6.56 10.32
N GLU A 30 2.86 6.80 10.57
CA GLU A 30 3.62 7.86 9.89
C GLU A 30 3.68 7.67 8.37
N LYS A 31 3.82 6.42 7.92
CA LYS A 31 3.82 6.09 6.49
C LYS A 31 2.43 6.31 5.88
N SER A 32 1.37 5.92 6.58
CA SER A 32 -0.01 6.17 6.15
C SER A 32 -0.31 7.66 6.07
N LYS A 33 0.03 8.43 7.11
CA LYS A 33 -0.12 9.89 7.17
C LYS A 33 0.59 10.57 6.00
N LYS A 34 1.84 10.15 5.73
CA LYS A 34 2.60 10.67 4.58
C LYS A 34 1.90 10.37 3.25
N ILE A 35 1.50 9.11 3.00
CA ILE A 35 0.83 8.73 1.75
C ILE A 35 -0.46 9.52 1.55
N LEU A 36 -1.29 9.64 2.58
CA LEU A 36 -2.56 10.36 2.51
C LEU A 36 -2.31 11.85 2.21
N ASN A 37 -1.36 12.48 2.89
CA ASN A 37 -0.98 13.87 2.63
C ASN A 37 -0.38 14.08 1.24
N ASP A 38 0.47 13.16 0.77
CA ASP A 38 1.07 13.19 -0.58
C ASP A 38 -0.01 13.15 -1.68
N HIS A 39 -1.19 12.60 -1.37
CA HIS A 39 -2.37 12.56 -2.24
C HIS A 39 -3.41 13.65 -1.92
N ASN A 40 -3.01 14.70 -1.21
CA ASN A 40 -3.87 15.82 -0.80
C ASN A 40 -5.07 15.42 0.06
N LEU A 41 -5.02 14.25 0.71
CA LEU A 41 -5.99 13.83 1.71
C LEU A 41 -5.54 14.34 3.08
N ASN A 42 -5.89 15.58 3.36
CA ASN A 42 -5.59 16.25 4.63
C ASN A 42 -6.55 15.76 5.72
N LEU A 43 -6.30 14.56 6.23
CA LEU A 43 -7.10 13.92 7.27
C LEU A 43 -6.55 14.24 8.66
N THR A 44 -7.44 14.32 9.64
CA THR A 44 -7.09 14.35 11.05
C THR A 44 -6.48 13.02 11.50
N GLU A 45 -5.78 13.01 12.63
CA GLU A 45 -5.17 11.77 13.13
C GLU A 45 -6.18 10.67 13.44
N ASN A 46 -7.40 11.04 13.86
CA ASN A 46 -8.48 10.07 14.08
C ASN A 46 -8.97 9.45 12.77
N GLU A 47 -9.20 10.28 11.74
CA GLU A 47 -9.62 9.77 10.42
C GLU A 47 -8.54 8.87 9.80
N ILE A 48 -7.26 9.20 9.96
CA ILE A 48 -6.16 8.33 9.51
C ILE A 48 -6.21 6.97 10.23
N LYS A 49 -6.47 6.95 11.55
CA LYS A 49 -6.59 5.71 12.32
C LYS A 49 -7.76 4.85 11.82
N GLU A 50 -8.92 5.45 11.58
CA GLU A 50 -10.10 4.76 11.07
C GLU A 50 -9.86 4.18 9.68
N VAL A 51 -9.25 4.94 8.78
CA VAL A 51 -8.88 4.48 7.43
C VAL A 51 -7.89 3.32 7.49
N MET A 52 -6.86 3.44 8.35
CA MET A 52 -5.89 2.36 8.53
C MET A 52 -6.52 1.09 9.08
N GLU A 53 -7.42 1.20 10.06
CA GLU A 53 -8.12 0.05 10.63
C GLU A 53 -8.99 -0.64 9.58
N PHE A 54 -9.73 0.14 8.78
CA PHE A 54 -10.52 -0.38 7.67
C PHE A 54 -9.67 -1.12 6.63
N ILE A 55 -8.56 -0.52 6.18
CA ILE A 55 -7.67 -1.12 5.18
C ILE A 55 -7.04 -2.41 5.72
N HIS A 56 -6.59 -2.41 6.98
CA HIS A 56 -6.03 -3.62 7.60
C HIS A 56 -7.07 -4.73 7.71
N LYS A 57 -8.32 -4.40 8.05
CA LYS A 57 -9.40 -5.39 8.12
C LYS A 57 -9.76 -5.94 6.75
N LEU A 58 -9.80 -5.08 5.74
CA LEU A 58 -10.06 -5.49 4.36
C LEU A 58 -8.96 -6.43 3.83
N ALA A 59 -7.71 -6.12 4.14
CA ALA A 59 -6.57 -6.97 3.80
C ALA A 59 -6.68 -8.35 4.48
N GLU A 60 -7.01 -8.38 5.78
CA GLU A 60 -7.22 -9.63 6.53
C GLU A 60 -8.32 -10.50 5.90
N LEU A 61 -9.47 -9.90 5.57
CA LEU A 61 -10.58 -10.59 4.91
C LEU A 61 -10.18 -11.09 3.52
N THR A 62 -9.46 -10.29 2.75
CA THR A 62 -9.03 -10.66 1.41
C THR A 62 -8.07 -11.85 1.44
N ILE A 63 -7.08 -11.83 2.33
CA ILE A 63 -6.14 -12.95 2.51
C ILE A 63 -6.89 -14.22 2.90
N LYS A 64 -7.80 -14.11 3.87
CA LYS A 64 -8.58 -15.25 4.37
C LYS A 64 -9.48 -15.87 3.29
N GLU A 65 -10.22 -15.05 2.55
CA GLU A 65 -11.25 -15.53 1.63
C GLU A 65 -10.72 -15.90 0.24
N PHE A 66 -9.60 -15.31 -0.21
CA PHE A 66 -9.16 -15.44 -1.60
C PHE A 66 -7.75 -16.00 -1.78
N ILE A 67 -6.86 -15.91 -0.77
CA ILE A 67 -5.47 -16.38 -0.88
C ILE A 67 -5.27 -17.72 -0.18
N LEU A 68 -5.89 -17.92 0.99
CA LEU A 68 -5.73 -19.13 1.81
C LEU A 68 -6.81 -20.20 1.56
N LYS A 69 -7.62 -20.04 0.52
CA LYS A 69 -8.72 -20.95 0.16
C LYS A 69 -8.28 -21.93 -0.92
#